data_AF-Q8C919-F1
#
_entry.id   AF-Q8C919-F1
#
_cell.length_a   1.000
_cell.length_b   1.000
_cell.length_c   1.000
_cell.angle_alpha   90.00
_cell.angle_beta   90.00
_cell.angle_gamma   90.00
#
_symmetry.space_group_name_H-M   'P 1'
#
loop_
_entity.id
_entity.type
_entity.pdbx_description
1 polymer ?
#
loop_
_entity_poly.entity_id
_entity_poly.type
_entity_poly.pdbx_seq_one_letter_code
_entity_poly.pdbx_strand_id
1 'polypeptide(L)'
;MDPECSRLLPALCAVLADPRQLVADDTCLEKLLDWFKTVTEAESSLQLLQDHPCLMELLSHVLKPQDVSPRVLSFALRLVGVFAAQEDCFEYLQQGELLLGLFGESGAPGWAAWSIPSVRSGWIQGLCYLAHHPSALHFLADSGAVDTLFSLQGDPSLFVASAASQLLVHILALSMQGGAPGSPVPEAAAWPMCAQKIVNHVDESLHAKATPQVTQALNVLTTTFGRCHNPWTGVLWERLSPPVARLFERDPIPAVHALMDLLLSVARSGGCGDSGSPVLNFAACGLWEMLAQTLSRLSPIQAGPLALGTLKLQHCPQELRTQAFGVLLQPLACILKATTQAPGPPGLLDGTVGSLLTVDILLASKSACVGLLCQTLAHLEELQMLPQCPSPWPQVHLLQAALTILHLCDGSADPSSSAGGRLCGTLGGCVRVQRAALDFLGTLSQGTSPLELVLEVFAVLLKTLESPESSPMVP
;
A
#
# COMPACT_ATOMS: atom_id res chain seq x y z
N MET A 1 -25.83 12.46 27.88
CA MET A 1 -24.57 12.79 28.56
C MET A 1 -24.79 12.66 30.06
N ASP A 2 -23.77 12.24 30.82
CA ASP A 2 -23.86 12.21 32.29
C ASP A 2 -24.03 13.64 32.87
N PRO A 3 -24.96 13.87 33.80
CA PRO A 3 -25.22 15.20 34.38
C PRO A 3 -24.02 15.83 35.09
N GLU A 4 -23.08 15.04 35.62
CA GLU A 4 -21.84 15.57 36.21
C GLU A 4 -20.92 16.14 35.12
N CYS A 5 -20.77 15.44 34.00
CA CYS A 5 -20.02 15.92 32.84
C CYS A 5 -20.64 17.19 32.25
N SER A 6 -21.97 17.25 32.16
CA SER A 6 -22.70 18.44 31.70
C SER A 6 -22.39 19.69 32.55
N ARG A 7 -22.20 19.53 33.86
CA ARG A 7 -21.87 20.65 34.77
C ARG A 7 -20.43 21.12 34.65
N LEU A 8 -19.51 20.23 34.29
CA LEU A 8 -18.08 20.55 34.13
C LEU A 8 -17.75 21.16 32.77
N LEU A 9 -18.60 20.91 31.76
CA LEU A 9 -18.37 21.30 30.37
C LEU A 9 -18.08 22.80 30.16
N PRO A 10 -18.79 23.75 30.81
CA PRO A 10 -18.50 25.18 30.64
C PRO A 10 -17.11 25.57 31.17
N ALA A 11 -16.71 25.02 32.32
CA ALA A 11 -15.40 25.28 32.89
C ALA A 11 -14.28 24.70 32.01
N LEU A 12 -14.50 23.50 31.45
CA LEU A 12 -13.58 22.88 30.50
C LEU A 12 -13.42 23.73 29.23
N CYS A 13 -14.53 24.20 28.65
CA CYS A 13 -14.49 25.05 27.46
C CYS A 13 -13.74 26.36 27.73
N ALA A 14 -13.96 26.98 28.89
CA ALA A 14 -13.24 28.19 29.29
C ALA A 14 -11.73 27.96 29.43
N VAL A 15 -11.31 26.80 29.95
CA VAL A 15 -9.89 26.42 30.05
C VAL A 15 -9.28 26.19 28.67
N LEU A 16 -9.99 25.51 27.77
CA LEU A 16 -9.52 25.26 26.40
C LEU A 16 -9.39 26.56 25.59
N ALA A 17 -10.26 27.54 25.83
CA ALA A 17 -10.25 28.83 25.15
C ALA A 17 -9.20 29.82 25.71
N ASP A 18 -8.59 29.58 26.87
CA ASP A 18 -7.60 30.51 27.45
C ASP A 18 -6.17 30.16 26.99
N PRO A 19 -5.52 31.00 26.15
CA PRO A 19 -4.17 30.74 25.65
C PRO A 19 -3.11 30.67 26.75
N ARG A 20 -3.41 31.20 27.95
CA ARG A 20 -2.48 31.19 29.10
C ARG A 20 -2.47 29.86 29.84
N GLN A 21 -3.46 29.02 29.60
CA GLN A 21 -3.59 27.71 30.23
C GLN A 21 -2.77 26.68 29.45
N LEU A 22 -1.76 26.08 30.09
CA LEU A 22 -0.91 25.03 29.50
C LEU A 22 -1.58 23.64 29.51
N VAL A 23 -2.91 23.59 29.54
CA VAL A 23 -3.64 22.55 30.29
C VAL A 23 -3.88 21.24 29.53
N ALA A 24 -3.58 21.14 28.25
CA ALA A 24 -3.91 19.93 27.51
C ALA A 24 -2.66 19.16 27.06
N ASP A 25 -2.35 18.07 27.77
CA ASP A 25 -1.56 17.00 27.16
C ASP A 25 -2.40 16.39 26.02
N ASP A 26 -1.72 15.90 24.97
CA ASP A 26 -2.43 15.37 23.80
C ASP A 26 -3.33 14.18 24.21
N THR A 27 -2.93 13.43 25.24
CA THR A 27 -3.71 12.31 25.78
C THR A 27 -5.07 12.72 26.35
N CYS A 28 -5.19 13.82 27.08
CA CYS A 28 -6.48 14.28 27.59
C CYS A 28 -7.39 14.77 26.46
N LEU A 29 -6.85 15.46 25.45
CA LEU A 29 -7.65 15.91 24.30
C LEU A 29 -8.16 14.72 23.47
N GLU A 30 -7.35 13.69 23.26
CA GLU A 30 -7.82 12.47 22.59
C GLU A 30 -8.92 11.79 23.38
N LYS A 31 -8.76 11.62 24.70
CA LYS A 31 -9.80 11.02 25.56
C LYS A 31 -11.10 11.82 25.56
N LEU A 32 -11.00 13.15 25.56
CA LEU A 32 -12.16 14.03 25.49
C LEU A 32 -12.87 13.89 24.14
N LEU A 33 -12.11 13.80 23.04
CA LEU A 33 -12.68 13.59 21.71
C LEU A 33 -13.37 12.21 21.60
N ASP A 34 -12.74 11.15 22.12
CA ASP A 34 -13.33 9.82 22.15
C ASP A 34 -14.62 9.79 22.98
N TRP A 35 -14.64 10.50 24.10
CA TRP A 35 -15.86 10.69 24.88
C TRP A 35 -16.96 11.39 24.08
N PHE A 36 -16.64 12.48 23.37
CA PHE A 36 -17.63 13.16 22.51
C PHE A 36 -18.17 12.23 21.42
N LYS A 37 -17.33 11.42 20.77
CA LYS A 37 -17.79 10.42 19.78
C LYS A 37 -18.81 9.48 20.39
N THR A 38 -18.52 8.92 21.56
CA THR A 38 -19.45 8.02 22.27
C THR A 38 -20.77 8.73 22.63
N VAL A 39 -20.73 10.00 23.02
CA VAL A 39 -21.94 10.80 23.29
C VAL A 39 -22.74 11.01 22.01
N THR A 40 -22.11 11.40 20.90
CA THR A 40 -22.77 11.66 19.61
C THR A 40 -23.27 10.39 18.91
N GLU A 41 -22.74 9.22 19.26
CA GLU A 41 -23.28 7.93 18.81
C GLU A 41 -24.59 7.57 19.54
N ALA A 42 -24.73 7.99 20.81
CA ALA A 42 -25.90 7.69 21.63
C ALA A 42 -27.00 8.77 21.54
N GLU A 43 -26.64 10.01 21.23
CA GLU A 43 -27.50 11.19 21.34
C GLU A 43 -27.42 12.09 20.10
N SER A 44 -28.39 13.00 19.94
CA SER A 44 -28.34 14.01 18.88
C SER A 44 -27.26 15.05 19.18
N SER A 45 -26.32 15.20 18.24
CA SER A 45 -25.27 16.23 18.27
C SER A 45 -25.85 17.62 18.25
N LEU A 46 -26.95 17.81 17.50
CA LEU A 46 -27.65 19.09 17.44
C LEU A 46 -28.22 19.48 18.80
N GLN A 47 -28.90 18.54 19.47
CA GLN A 47 -29.44 18.79 20.81
C GLN A 47 -28.31 19.06 21.82
N LEU A 48 -27.20 18.32 21.75
CA LEU A 48 -26.04 18.55 22.62
C LEU A 48 -25.48 19.97 22.46
N LEU A 49 -25.36 20.49 21.24
CA LEU A 49 -24.90 21.86 20.99
C LEU A 49 -25.91 22.92 21.49
N GLN A 50 -27.21 22.65 21.36
CA GLN A 50 -28.27 23.54 21.82
C GLN A 50 -28.36 23.60 23.35
N ASP A 51 -28.23 22.45 24.03
CA ASP A 51 -28.29 22.34 25.48
C ASP A 51 -27.01 22.89 26.16
N HIS A 52 -25.89 22.95 25.43
CA HIS A 52 -24.59 23.36 25.94
C HIS A 52 -23.95 24.48 25.11
N PRO A 53 -24.39 25.75 25.26
CA PRO A 53 -23.91 26.88 24.45
C PRO A 53 -22.41 27.14 24.56
N CYS A 54 -21.78 26.73 25.67
CA CYS A 54 -20.33 26.82 25.85
C CYS A 54 -19.52 26.08 24.77
N LEU A 55 -20.09 25.04 24.15
CA LEU A 55 -19.45 24.35 23.02
C LEU A 55 -19.43 25.24 21.79
N MET A 56 -20.57 25.86 21.44
CA MET A 56 -20.63 26.79 20.31
C MET A 56 -19.75 28.03 20.53
N GLU A 57 -19.67 28.52 21.77
CA GLU A 57 -18.74 29.60 22.13
C GLU A 57 -17.27 29.19 21.94
N LEU A 58 -16.88 27.99 22.36
CA LEU A 58 -15.53 27.45 22.12
C LEU A 58 -15.25 27.33 20.62
N LEU A 59 -16.17 26.74 19.86
CA LEU A 59 -15.99 26.51 18.43
C LEU A 59 -15.90 27.82 17.63
N SER A 60 -16.72 28.81 17.98
CA SER A 60 -16.66 30.14 17.37
C SER A 60 -15.42 30.93 17.79
N HIS A 61 -14.91 30.73 19.01
CA HIS A 61 -13.65 31.34 19.46
C HIS A 61 -12.47 30.88 18.60
N VAL A 62 -12.46 29.62 18.17
CA VAL A 62 -11.41 29.01 17.35
C VAL A 62 -11.29 29.62 15.94
N LEU A 63 -12.32 30.32 15.44
CA LEU A 63 -12.24 31.14 14.22
C LEU A 63 -11.26 32.32 14.34
N LYS A 64 -10.80 32.66 15.55
CA LYS A 64 -9.75 33.65 15.83
C LYS A 64 -8.47 32.92 16.25
N PRO A 65 -7.75 32.29 15.32
CA PRO A 65 -6.68 31.32 15.62
C PRO A 65 -5.45 31.94 16.30
N GLN A 66 -5.29 33.27 16.29
CA GLN A 66 -4.15 33.95 16.92
C GLN A 66 -4.12 33.76 18.45
N ASP A 67 -5.28 33.46 19.04
CA ASP A 67 -5.44 33.34 20.49
C ASP A 67 -5.56 31.87 20.94
N VAL A 68 -5.33 30.89 20.05
CA VAL A 68 -5.58 29.48 20.32
C VAL A 68 -4.34 28.63 20.10
N SER A 69 -4.05 27.74 21.05
CA SER A 69 -2.93 26.80 20.89
C SER A 69 -3.18 25.83 19.71
N PRO A 70 -2.15 25.43 18.95
CA PRO A 70 -2.29 24.51 17.82
C PRO A 70 -2.92 23.16 18.18
N ARG A 71 -2.75 22.70 19.43
CA ARG A 71 -3.36 21.47 19.95
C ARG A 71 -4.87 21.61 20.11
N VAL A 72 -5.31 22.69 20.77
CA VAL A 72 -6.74 22.99 20.94
C VAL A 72 -7.38 23.23 19.58
N LEU A 73 -6.69 23.89 18.66
CA LEU A 73 -7.13 24.08 17.28
C LEU A 73 -7.37 22.74 16.57
N SER A 74 -6.39 21.84 16.61
CA SER A 74 -6.51 20.49 16.05
C SER A 74 -7.66 19.71 16.68
N PHE A 75 -7.82 19.80 18.00
CA PHE A 75 -8.92 19.17 18.73
C PHE A 75 -10.27 19.73 18.29
N ALA A 76 -10.42 21.05 18.22
CA ALA A 76 -11.66 21.71 17.84
C ALA A 76 -12.07 21.37 16.39
N LEU A 77 -11.12 21.35 15.44
CA LEU A 77 -11.38 20.93 14.06
C LEU A 77 -11.95 19.50 14.02
N ARG A 78 -11.38 18.57 14.80
CA ARG A 78 -11.89 17.20 14.89
C ARG A 78 -13.25 17.14 15.56
N LEU A 79 -13.46 17.90 16.63
CA LEU A 79 -14.72 17.95 17.36
C LEU A 79 -15.87 18.47 16.49
N VAL A 80 -15.63 19.51 15.69
CA VAL A 80 -16.62 20.00 14.71
C VAL A 80 -16.96 18.91 13.70
N GLY A 81 -15.96 18.17 13.21
CA GLY A 81 -16.18 17.03 12.34
C GLY A 81 -17.05 15.95 13.00
N VAL A 82 -16.84 15.64 14.28
CA VAL A 82 -17.65 14.67 15.04
C VAL A 82 -19.11 15.12 15.13
N PHE A 83 -19.38 16.39 15.46
CA PHE A 83 -20.75 16.90 15.50
C PHE A 83 -21.40 16.93 14.12
N ALA A 84 -20.64 17.37 13.11
CA ALA A 84 -21.07 17.46 11.73
C ALA A 84 -21.14 16.08 11.01
N ALA A 85 -20.88 14.97 11.71
CA ALA A 85 -21.11 13.63 11.18
C ALA A 85 -22.62 13.32 11.04
N GLN A 86 -23.46 13.92 11.89
CA GLN A 86 -24.91 13.86 11.79
C GLN A 86 -25.44 14.99 10.90
N GLU A 87 -26.31 14.67 9.96
CA GLU A 87 -26.73 15.59 8.88
C GLU A 87 -27.50 16.82 9.38
N ASP A 88 -28.37 16.67 10.38
CA ASP A 88 -29.11 17.77 11.01
C ASP A 88 -28.18 18.78 11.70
N CYS A 89 -27.17 18.27 12.40
CA CYS A 89 -26.15 19.09 13.05
C CYS A 89 -25.19 19.71 12.03
N PHE A 90 -24.85 19.00 10.95
CA PHE A 90 -24.09 19.54 9.83
C PHE A 90 -24.77 20.77 9.23
N GLU A 91 -26.07 20.66 8.89
CA GLU A 91 -26.84 21.76 8.32
C GLU A 91 -26.88 22.97 9.27
N TYR A 92 -27.08 22.74 10.57
CA TYR A 92 -27.05 23.78 11.58
C TYR A 92 -25.70 24.52 11.64
N LEU A 93 -24.59 23.77 11.63
CA LEU A 93 -23.24 24.35 11.65
C LEU A 93 -22.87 25.03 10.33
N GLN A 94 -23.40 24.56 9.20
CA GLN A 94 -23.23 25.20 7.90
C GLN A 94 -24.00 26.53 7.82
N GLN A 95 -25.24 26.57 8.31
CA GLN A 95 -26.06 27.80 8.37
C GLN A 95 -25.41 28.87 9.26
N GLY A 96 -24.73 28.46 10.33
CA GLY A 96 -23.94 29.35 11.18
C GLY A 96 -22.58 29.75 10.59
N GLU A 97 -22.28 29.41 9.33
CA GLU A 97 -21.00 29.65 8.64
C GLU A 97 -19.75 29.05 9.32
N LEU A 98 -19.92 28.24 10.37
CA LEU A 98 -18.81 27.67 11.13
C LEU A 98 -18.00 26.69 10.27
N LEU A 99 -18.68 25.82 9.52
CA LEU A 99 -18.00 24.84 8.66
C LEU A 99 -17.17 25.52 7.59
N LEU A 100 -17.72 26.54 6.92
CA LEU A 100 -16.99 27.30 5.91
C LEU A 100 -15.83 28.08 6.53
N GLY A 101 -16.04 28.69 7.69
CA GLY A 101 -14.99 29.43 8.40
C GLY A 101 -13.83 28.57 8.92
N LEU A 102 -14.04 27.27 9.15
CA LEU A 102 -13.00 26.35 9.62
C LEU A 102 -12.37 25.54 8.47
N PHE A 103 -13.19 25.07 7.53
CA PHE A 103 -12.77 24.12 6.49
C PHE A 103 -12.72 24.69 5.07
N GLY A 104 -13.19 25.92 4.85
CA GLY A 104 -13.10 26.60 3.57
C GLY A 104 -11.71 27.17 3.26
N GLU A 105 -11.54 27.72 2.06
CA GLU A 105 -10.27 28.33 1.59
C GLU A 105 -9.73 29.43 2.52
N SER A 106 -10.62 30.24 3.09
CA SER A 106 -10.28 31.30 4.06
C SER A 106 -10.15 30.79 5.50
N GLY A 107 -10.42 29.51 5.75
CA GLY A 107 -10.38 28.88 7.06
C GLY A 107 -8.99 28.41 7.45
N ALA A 108 -8.89 27.21 8.02
CA ALA A 108 -7.63 26.68 8.56
C ALA A 108 -6.42 26.76 7.61
N PRO A 109 -6.55 26.51 6.29
CA PRO A 109 -5.45 26.68 5.34
C PRO A 109 -4.86 28.09 5.27
N GLY A 110 -5.67 29.12 5.56
CA GLY A 110 -5.25 30.52 5.58
C GLY A 110 -4.59 30.98 6.88
N TRP A 111 -4.56 30.14 7.93
CA TRP A 111 -4.05 30.51 9.24
C TRP A 111 -2.55 30.27 9.40
N ALA A 112 -1.87 31.07 10.21
CA ALA A 112 -0.45 30.88 10.53
C ALA A 112 -0.14 29.49 11.13
N ALA A 113 -1.10 28.95 11.90
CA ALA A 113 -1.01 27.64 12.52
C ALA A 113 -1.03 26.47 11.51
N TRP A 114 -1.42 26.70 10.24
CA TRP A 114 -1.43 25.68 9.19
C TRP A 114 -0.06 25.06 8.93
N SER A 115 1.03 25.79 9.21
CA SER A 115 2.40 25.29 9.13
C SER A 115 2.69 24.10 10.06
N ILE A 116 1.86 23.90 11.09
CA ILE A 116 2.03 22.85 12.10
C ILE A 116 1.33 21.56 11.63
N PRO A 117 2.05 20.42 11.55
CA PRO A 117 1.49 19.17 11.03
C PRO A 117 0.25 18.68 11.78
N SER A 118 0.20 18.84 13.11
CA SER A 118 -0.96 18.42 13.92
C SER A 118 -2.24 19.15 13.53
N VAL A 119 -2.16 20.44 13.17
CA VAL A 119 -3.32 21.23 12.72
C VAL A 119 -3.84 20.69 11.39
N ARG A 120 -2.95 20.39 10.44
CA ARG A 120 -3.33 19.79 9.15
C ARG A 120 -3.92 18.40 9.33
N SER A 121 -3.34 17.58 10.21
CA SER A 121 -3.91 16.28 10.58
C SER A 121 -5.30 16.42 11.23
N GLY A 122 -5.47 17.37 12.14
CA GLY A 122 -6.76 17.66 12.78
C GLY A 122 -7.82 18.11 11.78
N TRP A 123 -7.43 18.95 10.81
CA TRP A 123 -8.29 19.39 9.72
C TRP A 123 -8.74 18.23 8.83
N ILE A 124 -7.81 17.37 8.38
CA ILE A 124 -8.13 16.18 7.58
C ILE A 124 -9.07 15.24 8.36
N GLN A 125 -8.79 15.00 9.64
CA GLN A 125 -9.63 14.12 10.47
C GLN A 125 -11.02 14.73 10.71
N GLY A 126 -11.13 16.04 10.90
CA GLY A 126 -12.42 16.74 10.98
C GLY A 126 -13.24 16.57 9.69
N LEU A 127 -12.62 16.74 8.52
CA LEU A 127 -13.26 16.47 7.24
C LEU A 127 -13.67 15.01 7.08
N CYS A 128 -12.84 14.07 7.55
CA CYS A 128 -13.18 12.65 7.53
C CYS A 128 -14.43 12.34 8.36
N TYR A 129 -14.56 12.97 9.54
CA TYR A 129 -15.74 12.79 10.39
C TYR A 129 -17.01 13.45 9.83
N LEU A 130 -16.93 14.61 9.16
CA LEU A 130 -18.14 15.19 8.56
C LEU A 130 -18.54 14.51 7.24
N ALA A 131 -17.61 13.86 6.53
CA ALA A 131 -17.88 13.19 5.26
C ALA A 131 -18.59 11.83 5.47
N HIS A 132 -19.74 11.79 6.17
CA HIS A 132 -20.51 10.57 6.40
C HIS A 132 -21.88 10.56 5.70
N HIS A 133 -22.29 11.69 5.12
CA HIS A 133 -23.60 11.82 4.48
C HIS A 133 -23.52 12.64 3.18
N PRO A 134 -24.52 12.54 2.28
CA PRO A 134 -24.48 13.19 0.97
C PRO A 134 -24.38 14.72 1.01
N SER A 135 -25.02 15.39 1.97
CA SER A 135 -24.95 16.87 2.07
C SER A 135 -23.53 17.39 2.29
N ALA A 136 -22.66 16.63 2.95
CA ALA A 136 -21.25 16.96 3.10
C ALA A 136 -20.50 17.01 1.75
N LEU A 137 -20.92 16.23 0.76
CA LEU A 137 -20.27 16.21 -0.56
C LEU A 137 -20.43 17.53 -1.31
N HIS A 138 -21.58 18.17 -1.19
CA HIS A 138 -21.81 19.50 -1.78
C HIS A 138 -20.89 20.53 -1.15
N PHE A 139 -20.82 20.54 0.18
CA PHE A 139 -19.89 21.42 0.91
C PHE A 139 -18.42 21.17 0.52
N LEU A 140 -17.98 19.91 0.44
CA LEU A 140 -16.62 19.57 0.04
C LEU A 140 -16.27 20.04 -1.39
N ALA A 141 -17.25 19.98 -2.31
CA ALA A 141 -17.07 20.44 -3.68
C ALA A 141 -16.87 21.97 -3.77
N ASP A 142 -17.64 22.72 -2.97
CA ASP A 142 -17.76 24.18 -3.08
C ASP A 142 -16.82 24.95 -2.14
N SER A 143 -16.36 24.33 -1.05
CA SER A 143 -15.53 24.97 -0.02
C SER A 143 -14.04 25.10 -0.37
N GLY A 144 -13.58 24.50 -1.47
CA GLY A 144 -12.15 24.39 -1.80
C GLY A 144 -11.39 23.34 -0.97
N ALA A 145 -12.09 22.57 -0.13
CA ALA A 145 -11.50 21.54 0.72
C ALA A 145 -10.84 20.42 -0.12
N VAL A 146 -11.48 19.98 -1.20
CA VAL A 146 -10.92 18.95 -2.11
C VAL A 146 -9.62 19.43 -2.76
N ASP A 147 -9.59 20.69 -3.20
CA ASP A 147 -8.40 21.30 -3.81
C ASP A 147 -7.26 21.44 -2.79
N THR A 148 -7.59 21.75 -1.53
CA THR A 148 -6.63 21.72 -0.42
C THR A 148 -6.09 20.32 -0.19
N LEU A 149 -6.93 19.27 -0.22
CA LEU A 149 -6.48 17.88 -0.07
C LEU A 149 -5.48 17.46 -1.15
N PHE A 150 -5.66 17.92 -2.40
CA PHE A 150 -4.69 17.68 -3.47
C PHE A 150 -3.32 18.26 -3.13
N SER A 151 -3.27 19.48 -2.59
CA SER A 151 -2.01 20.09 -2.16
C SER A 151 -1.34 19.31 -1.01
N LEU A 152 -2.14 18.76 -0.08
CA LEU A 152 -1.66 18.01 1.08
C LEU A 152 -1.09 16.63 0.72
N GLN A 153 -1.35 16.08 -0.48
CA GLN A 153 -0.66 14.87 -0.92
C GLN A 153 0.86 15.06 -1.07
N GLY A 154 1.31 16.30 -1.26
CA GLY A 154 2.72 16.68 -1.30
C GLY A 154 3.30 17.14 0.04
N ASP A 155 2.58 16.94 1.15
CA ASP A 155 3.01 17.44 2.47
C ASP A 155 4.34 16.81 2.92
N PRO A 156 5.24 17.57 3.58
CA PRO A 156 6.48 17.02 4.13
C PRO A 156 6.25 15.96 5.21
N SER A 157 5.10 15.98 5.90
CA SER A 157 4.71 14.93 6.82
C SER A 157 4.05 13.77 6.06
N LEU A 158 4.70 12.61 6.05
CA LEU A 158 4.16 11.38 5.45
C LEU A 158 2.79 11.00 6.02
N PHE A 159 2.53 11.30 7.30
CA PHE A 159 1.23 11.04 7.94
C PHE A 159 0.13 11.94 7.39
N VAL A 160 0.42 13.22 7.14
CA VAL A 160 -0.53 14.17 6.55
C VAL A 160 -0.81 13.79 5.11
N ALA A 161 0.23 13.53 4.31
CA ALA A 161 0.09 13.12 2.91
C ALA A 161 -0.72 11.81 2.75
N SER A 162 -0.46 10.83 3.62
CA SER A 162 -1.22 9.57 3.65
C SER A 162 -2.67 9.81 4.05
N ALA A 163 -2.93 10.57 5.12
CA ALA A 163 -4.29 10.86 5.57
C ALA A 163 -5.11 11.62 4.52
N ALA A 164 -4.51 12.58 3.81
CA ALA A 164 -5.15 13.30 2.72
C ALA A 164 -5.55 12.33 1.58
N SER A 165 -4.64 11.44 1.19
CA SER A 165 -4.91 10.43 0.16
C SER A 165 -6.03 9.46 0.58
N GLN A 166 -6.05 9.04 1.85
CA GLN A 166 -7.12 8.18 2.37
C GLN A 166 -8.48 8.89 2.40
N LEU A 167 -8.51 10.17 2.76
CA LEU A 167 -9.74 10.95 2.74
C LEU A 167 -10.26 11.17 1.30
N LEU A 168 -9.38 11.38 0.32
CA LEU A 168 -9.79 11.44 -1.09
C LEU A 168 -10.49 10.15 -1.53
N VAL A 169 -9.97 8.99 -1.13
CA VAL A 169 -10.61 7.69 -1.41
C VAL A 169 -11.97 7.58 -0.71
N HIS A 170 -12.07 8.04 0.54
CA HIS A 170 -13.32 8.05 1.29
C HIS A 170 -14.38 8.93 0.63
N ILE A 171 -14.03 10.16 0.23
CA ILE A 171 -14.90 11.09 -0.48
C ILE A 171 -15.33 10.51 -1.84
N LEU A 172 -14.41 9.90 -2.58
CA LEU A 172 -14.70 9.24 -3.84
C LEU A 172 -15.70 8.09 -3.64
N ALA A 173 -15.48 7.22 -2.65
CA ALA A 173 -16.37 6.12 -2.33
C ALA A 173 -17.77 6.63 -1.94
N LEU A 174 -17.85 7.63 -1.06
CA LEU A 174 -19.10 8.24 -0.63
C LEU A 174 -19.84 8.89 -1.81
N SER A 175 -19.14 9.60 -2.69
CA SER A 175 -19.72 10.20 -3.90
C SER A 175 -20.39 9.16 -4.79
N MET A 176 -19.84 7.95 -4.84
CA MET A 176 -20.33 6.88 -5.70
C MET A 176 -21.37 5.96 -5.03
N GLN A 177 -21.72 6.17 -3.74
CA GLN A 177 -22.70 5.36 -3.00
C GLN A 177 -24.18 5.66 -3.34
N GLY A 178 -24.47 6.71 -4.11
CA GLY A 178 -25.83 7.21 -4.35
C GLY A 178 -26.72 6.44 -5.35
N GLY A 179 -26.33 5.24 -5.79
CA GLY A 179 -27.13 4.43 -6.73
C GLY A 179 -27.92 3.32 -6.04
N ALA A 180 -29.20 3.16 -6.38
CA ALA A 180 -29.97 1.98 -5.94
C ALA A 180 -29.24 0.68 -6.39
N PRO A 181 -29.25 -0.40 -5.58
CA PRO A 181 -28.63 -1.66 -5.98
C PRO A 181 -29.26 -2.16 -7.29
N GLY A 182 -28.48 -2.18 -8.36
CA GLY A 182 -28.93 -2.53 -9.72
C GLY A 182 -29.12 -1.36 -10.69
N SER A 183 -28.92 -0.11 -10.26
CA SER A 183 -28.81 1.01 -11.20
C SER A 183 -27.57 0.84 -12.09
N PRO A 184 -27.65 1.11 -13.41
CA PRO A 184 -26.46 1.15 -14.25
C PRO A 184 -25.45 2.12 -13.65
N VAL A 185 -24.17 1.74 -13.69
CA VAL A 185 -23.07 2.62 -13.30
C VAL A 185 -23.17 3.89 -14.15
N PRO A 186 -23.21 5.09 -13.54
CA PRO A 186 -23.23 6.33 -14.30
C PRO A 186 -22.01 6.39 -15.23
N GLU A 187 -22.23 6.80 -16.48
CA GLU A 187 -21.12 7.14 -17.38
C GLU A 187 -20.20 8.16 -16.69
N ALA A 188 -18.89 8.11 -16.97
CA ALA A 188 -17.90 8.95 -16.30
C ALA A 188 -18.23 10.46 -16.33
N ALA A 189 -18.97 10.92 -17.35
CA ALA A 189 -19.42 12.30 -17.50
C ALA A 189 -20.56 12.70 -16.53
N ALA A 190 -21.29 11.72 -15.99
CA ALA A 190 -22.40 11.92 -15.06
C ALA A 190 -22.00 11.74 -13.59
N TRP A 191 -20.70 11.60 -13.31
CA TRP A 191 -20.21 11.41 -11.93
C TRP A 191 -20.43 12.69 -11.10
N PRO A 192 -20.66 12.57 -9.78
CA PRO A 192 -20.79 13.75 -8.91
C PRO A 192 -19.52 14.62 -8.92
N MET A 193 -19.70 15.92 -8.64
CA MET A 193 -18.63 16.92 -8.73
C MET A 193 -17.35 16.53 -7.98
N CYS A 194 -17.47 16.06 -6.73
CA CYS A 194 -16.32 15.58 -5.95
C CYS A 194 -15.59 14.43 -6.63
N ALA A 195 -16.31 13.42 -7.14
CA ALA A 195 -15.72 12.31 -7.86
C ALA A 195 -15.00 12.78 -9.13
N GLN A 196 -15.61 13.69 -9.90
CA GLN A 196 -14.98 14.27 -11.09
C GLN A 196 -13.68 15.01 -10.76
N LYS A 197 -13.70 15.91 -9.76
CA LYS A 197 -12.50 16.63 -9.30
C LYS A 197 -11.37 15.67 -8.94
N ILE A 198 -11.66 14.65 -8.12
CA ILE A 198 -10.66 13.68 -7.65
C ILE A 198 -10.07 12.89 -8.82
N VAL A 199 -10.92 12.40 -9.73
CA VAL A 199 -10.47 11.57 -10.85
C VAL A 199 -9.68 12.38 -11.86
N ASN A 200 -10.08 13.62 -12.14
CA ASN A 200 -9.34 14.54 -12.99
C ASN A 200 -7.96 14.84 -12.40
N HIS A 201 -7.88 15.13 -11.10
CA HIS A 201 -6.61 15.36 -10.41
C HIS A 201 -5.69 14.14 -10.44
N VAL A 202 -6.23 12.94 -10.23
CA VAL A 202 -5.46 11.69 -10.36
C VAL A 202 -4.95 11.52 -11.78
N ASP A 203 -5.78 11.74 -12.79
CA ASP A 203 -5.40 11.66 -14.20
C ASP A 203 -4.26 12.66 -14.53
N GLU A 204 -4.42 13.92 -14.16
CA GLU A 204 -3.39 14.96 -14.33
C GLU A 204 -2.09 14.61 -13.60
N SER A 205 -2.19 14.06 -12.38
CA SER A 205 -1.04 13.64 -11.58
C SER A 205 -0.30 12.45 -12.19
N LEU A 206 -0.98 11.53 -12.88
CA LEU A 206 -0.34 10.45 -13.65
C LEU A 206 0.42 10.99 -14.87
N HIS A 207 -0.04 12.09 -15.46
CA HIS A 207 0.67 12.76 -16.56
C HIS A 207 1.87 13.57 -16.09
N ALA A 208 1.93 13.94 -14.81
CA ALA A 208 2.99 14.76 -14.27
C ALA A 208 4.39 14.14 -14.47
N LYS A 209 5.40 15.00 -14.58
CA LYS A 209 6.82 14.58 -14.68
C LYS A 209 7.42 14.24 -13.32
N ALA A 210 6.88 14.78 -12.24
CA ALA A 210 7.42 14.61 -10.90
C ALA A 210 7.04 13.24 -10.33
N THR A 211 8.03 12.40 -10.03
CA THR A 211 7.83 11.07 -9.43
C THR A 211 6.97 11.08 -8.16
N PRO A 212 7.10 12.06 -7.22
CA PRO A 212 6.25 12.11 -6.04
C PRO A 212 4.76 12.27 -6.38
N GLN A 213 4.41 13.12 -7.37
CA GLN A 213 3.02 13.32 -7.78
C GLN A 213 2.43 12.06 -8.39
N VAL A 214 3.18 11.40 -9.28
CA VAL A 214 2.80 10.08 -9.85
C VAL A 214 2.62 9.05 -8.73
N THR A 215 3.52 9.01 -7.75
CA THR A 215 3.43 8.09 -6.61
C THR A 215 2.15 8.29 -5.81
N GLN A 216 1.76 9.54 -5.53
CA GLN A 216 0.53 9.80 -4.78
C GLN A 216 -0.74 9.44 -5.55
N ALA A 217 -0.76 9.69 -6.86
CA ALA A 217 -1.86 9.26 -7.72
C ALA A 217 -2.02 7.73 -7.70
N LEU A 218 -0.91 7.00 -7.83
CA LEU A 218 -0.89 5.53 -7.76
C LEU A 218 -1.32 5.02 -6.37
N ASN A 219 -0.93 5.70 -5.28
CA ASN A 219 -1.36 5.36 -3.92
C ASN A 219 -2.87 5.54 -3.69
N VAL A 220 -3.45 6.63 -4.21
CA VAL A 220 -4.90 6.85 -4.18
C VAL A 220 -5.61 5.71 -4.91
N LEU A 221 -5.16 5.37 -6.12
CA LEU A 221 -5.77 4.28 -6.89
C LEU A 221 -5.61 2.93 -6.19
N THR A 222 -4.42 2.61 -5.70
CA THR A 222 -4.16 1.37 -4.95
C THR A 222 -5.10 1.25 -3.75
N THR A 223 -5.27 2.34 -3.00
CA THR A 223 -6.17 2.37 -1.85
C THR A 223 -7.63 2.25 -2.28
N THR A 224 -8.04 2.88 -3.38
CA THR A 224 -9.40 2.76 -3.94
C THR A 224 -9.71 1.31 -4.32
N PHE A 225 -8.86 0.65 -5.12
CA PHE A 225 -9.09 -0.74 -5.52
C PHE A 225 -8.89 -1.74 -4.38
N GLY A 226 -8.12 -1.39 -3.35
CA GLY A 226 -7.95 -2.22 -2.16
C GLY A 226 -9.12 -2.16 -1.18
N ARG A 227 -9.90 -1.06 -1.18
CA ARG A 227 -11.01 -0.84 -0.24
C ARG A 227 -12.40 -0.92 -0.87
N CYS A 228 -12.52 -0.61 -2.16
CA CYS A 228 -13.80 -0.53 -2.86
C CYS A 228 -13.90 -1.66 -3.89
N HIS A 229 -14.98 -2.45 -3.80
CA HIS A 229 -15.27 -3.54 -4.74
C HIS A 229 -16.58 -3.30 -5.51
N ASN A 230 -16.98 -2.03 -5.62
CA ASN A 230 -18.23 -1.64 -6.27
C ASN A 230 -18.09 -1.60 -7.80
N PRO A 231 -19.19 -1.76 -8.56
CA PRO A 231 -19.18 -1.76 -10.03
C PRO A 231 -18.52 -0.53 -10.69
N TRP A 232 -18.57 0.63 -10.06
CA TRP A 232 -17.97 1.85 -10.59
C TRP A 232 -16.44 1.81 -10.67
N THR A 233 -15.79 0.92 -9.92
CA THR A 233 -14.33 0.73 -9.98
C THR A 233 -13.88 0.21 -11.35
N GLY A 234 -14.74 -0.50 -12.08
CA GLY A 234 -14.47 -0.89 -13.47
C GLY A 234 -14.41 0.29 -14.42
N VAL A 235 -15.40 1.17 -14.37
CA VAL A 235 -15.41 2.40 -15.16
C VAL A 235 -14.23 3.32 -14.79
N LEU A 236 -13.85 3.36 -13.51
CA LEU A 236 -12.64 4.06 -13.06
C LEU A 236 -11.38 3.51 -13.74
N TRP A 237 -11.23 2.17 -13.72
CA TRP A 237 -10.05 1.51 -14.31
C TRP A 237 -9.99 1.70 -15.82
N GLU A 238 -11.11 1.53 -16.53
CA GLU A 238 -11.18 1.77 -17.97
C GLU A 238 -10.68 3.18 -18.35
N ARG A 239 -11.07 4.19 -17.56
CA ARG A 239 -10.64 5.57 -17.75
C ARG A 239 -9.15 5.79 -17.44
N LEU A 240 -8.63 5.19 -16.38
CA LEU A 240 -7.27 5.48 -15.87
C LEU A 240 -6.20 4.48 -16.32
N SER A 241 -6.59 3.36 -16.92
CA SER A 241 -5.64 2.38 -17.47
C SER A 241 -4.77 2.95 -18.60
N PRO A 242 -5.22 3.80 -19.54
CA PRO A 242 -4.33 4.37 -20.55
C PRO A 242 -3.29 5.37 -20.00
N PRO A 243 -3.63 6.29 -19.07
CA PRO A 243 -2.63 7.07 -18.33
C PRO A 243 -1.61 6.21 -17.57
N VAL A 244 -2.05 5.14 -16.90
CA VAL A 244 -1.15 4.20 -16.20
C VAL A 244 -0.23 3.48 -17.20
N ALA A 245 -0.77 3.02 -18.34
CA ALA A 245 0.00 2.36 -19.38
C ALA A 245 1.12 3.26 -19.94
N ARG A 246 0.86 4.56 -20.11
CA ARG A 246 1.86 5.53 -20.57
C ARG A 246 3.02 5.74 -19.60
N LEU A 247 2.88 5.36 -18.32
CA LEU A 247 4.03 5.38 -17.40
C LEU A 247 5.11 4.39 -17.81
N PHE A 248 4.74 3.30 -18.48
CA PHE A 248 5.70 2.36 -19.04
C PHE A 248 6.46 2.95 -20.22
N GLU A 249 5.94 3.91 -20.96
CA GLU A 249 6.70 4.52 -22.07
C GLU A 249 7.93 5.33 -21.58
N ARG A 250 8.02 5.61 -20.27
CA ARG A 250 9.11 6.36 -19.65
C ARG A 250 10.29 5.45 -19.29
N ASP A 251 11.49 5.99 -19.44
CA ASP A 251 12.74 5.35 -19.03
C ASP A 251 13.58 6.35 -18.20
N PRO A 252 13.81 6.10 -16.89
CA PRO A 252 13.29 4.98 -16.10
C PRO A 252 11.79 5.11 -15.78
N ILE A 253 11.14 3.98 -15.48
CA ILE A 253 9.74 3.94 -15.04
C ILE A 253 9.61 4.70 -13.70
N PRO A 254 8.71 5.71 -13.58
CA PRO A 254 8.51 6.42 -12.33
C PRO A 254 7.73 5.55 -11.32
N ALA A 255 8.04 5.71 -10.03
CA ALA A 255 7.24 5.15 -8.93
C ALA A 255 6.96 3.63 -9.04
N VAL A 256 7.94 2.86 -9.53
CA VAL A 256 7.84 1.41 -9.82
C VAL A 256 7.10 0.62 -8.73
N HIS A 257 7.45 0.80 -7.46
CA HIS A 257 6.82 0.05 -6.36
C HIS A 257 5.33 0.36 -6.23
N ALA A 258 4.94 1.64 -6.28
CA ALA A 258 3.53 2.04 -6.22
C ALA A 258 2.74 1.55 -7.44
N LEU A 259 3.38 1.47 -8.60
CA LEU A 259 2.77 0.91 -9.81
C LEU A 259 2.53 -0.60 -9.67
N MET A 260 3.49 -1.34 -9.11
CA MET A 260 3.34 -2.76 -8.80
C MET A 260 2.19 -3.02 -7.82
N ASP A 261 2.12 -2.23 -6.75
CA ASP A 261 1.06 -2.35 -5.74
C ASP A 261 -0.32 -2.10 -6.35
N LEU A 262 -0.43 -1.09 -7.23
CA LEU A 262 -1.66 -0.81 -7.97
C LEU A 262 -2.10 -2.00 -8.82
N LEU A 263 -1.21 -2.53 -9.68
CA LEU A 263 -1.55 -3.63 -10.58
C LEU A 263 -2.01 -4.88 -9.82
N LEU A 264 -1.33 -5.20 -8.71
CA LEU A 264 -1.72 -6.31 -7.85
C LEU A 264 -3.05 -6.04 -7.13
N SER A 265 -3.29 -4.81 -6.69
CA SER A 265 -4.55 -4.44 -6.03
C SER A 265 -5.74 -4.54 -6.99
N VAL A 266 -5.60 -4.06 -8.22
CA VAL A 266 -6.63 -4.15 -9.27
C VAL A 266 -6.89 -5.63 -9.62
N ALA A 267 -5.83 -6.42 -9.78
CA ALA A 267 -5.95 -7.85 -10.10
C ALA A 267 -6.66 -8.65 -9.00
N ARG A 268 -6.50 -8.26 -7.72
CA ARG A 268 -7.24 -8.85 -6.59
C ARG A 268 -8.70 -8.39 -6.54
N SER A 269 -8.97 -7.14 -6.91
CA SER A 269 -10.30 -6.54 -6.79
C SER A 269 -11.35 -7.07 -7.78
N GLY A 270 -10.96 -7.70 -8.89
CA GLY A 270 -11.93 -8.28 -9.84
C GLY A 270 -12.33 -9.73 -9.56
N GLY A 271 -12.06 -10.24 -8.35
CA GLY A 271 -12.76 -11.43 -7.84
C GLY A 271 -14.25 -11.15 -7.67
N CYS A 272 -15.08 -12.21 -7.77
CA CYS A 272 -16.54 -12.11 -7.70
C CYS A 272 -17.01 -11.26 -6.50
N GLY A 273 -17.83 -10.24 -6.76
CA GLY A 273 -18.67 -9.66 -5.70
C GLY A 273 -19.72 -10.68 -5.25
N ASP A 274 -20.52 -10.32 -4.24
CA ASP A 274 -21.59 -11.16 -3.67
C ASP A 274 -22.60 -11.71 -4.70
N SER A 275 -22.60 -11.17 -5.93
CA SER A 275 -23.42 -11.59 -7.06
C SER A 275 -22.77 -12.60 -8.03
N GLY A 276 -21.54 -13.06 -7.78
CA GLY A 276 -20.90 -14.11 -8.59
C GLY A 276 -20.44 -13.68 -10.00
N SER A 277 -20.53 -12.39 -10.36
CA SER A 277 -19.92 -11.86 -11.58
C SER A 277 -18.62 -11.08 -11.27
N PRO A 278 -17.58 -11.19 -12.11
CA PRO A 278 -16.37 -10.39 -11.94
C PRO A 278 -16.71 -8.92 -12.18
N VAL A 279 -16.37 -8.07 -11.22
CA VAL A 279 -16.56 -6.60 -11.27
C VAL A 279 -15.73 -5.97 -12.40
N LEU A 280 -14.66 -6.65 -12.84
CA LEU A 280 -13.75 -6.22 -13.88
C LEU A 280 -13.66 -7.28 -14.98
N ASN A 281 -13.94 -6.90 -16.23
CA ASN A 281 -13.57 -7.74 -17.37
C ASN A 281 -12.07 -7.55 -17.66
N PHE A 282 -11.23 -8.32 -16.95
CA PHE A 282 -9.78 -8.20 -17.01
C PHE A 282 -9.16 -8.36 -18.41
N ALA A 283 -9.82 -9.11 -19.30
CA ALA A 283 -9.35 -9.31 -20.68
C ALA A 283 -9.57 -8.07 -21.56
N ALA A 284 -10.56 -7.24 -21.25
CA ALA A 284 -10.82 -5.99 -21.98
C ALA A 284 -9.94 -4.82 -21.52
N CYS A 285 -9.32 -4.94 -20.33
CA CYS A 285 -8.68 -3.82 -19.64
C CYS A 285 -7.14 -3.78 -19.73
N GLY A 286 -6.50 -4.66 -20.51
CA GLY A 286 -5.04 -4.69 -20.70
C GLY A 286 -4.19 -4.95 -19.45
N LEU A 287 -4.79 -5.31 -18.31
CA LEU A 287 -4.11 -5.47 -17.02
C LEU A 287 -3.01 -6.54 -17.07
N TRP A 288 -3.32 -7.68 -17.68
CA TRP A 288 -2.37 -8.79 -17.79
C TRP A 288 -1.17 -8.44 -18.67
N GLU A 289 -1.39 -7.66 -19.72
CA GLU A 289 -0.32 -7.16 -20.59
C GLU A 289 0.57 -6.18 -19.85
N MET A 290 -0.01 -5.26 -19.06
CA MET A 290 0.76 -4.35 -18.20
C MET A 290 1.60 -5.11 -17.17
N LEU A 291 1.05 -6.15 -16.52
CA LEU A 291 1.80 -7.00 -15.59
C LEU A 291 2.95 -7.73 -16.30
N ALA A 292 2.70 -8.31 -17.48
CA ALA A 292 3.71 -8.99 -18.29
C ALA A 292 4.85 -8.05 -18.71
N GLN A 293 4.51 -6.83 -19.16
CA GLN A 293 5.47 -5.79 -19.54
C GLN A 293 6.25 -5.26 -18.33
N THR A 294 5.62 -5.18 -17.16
CA THR A 294 6.30 -4.78 -15.93
C THR A 294 7.33 -5.84 -15.56
N LEU A 295 6.93 -7.12 -15.48
CA LEU A 295 7.84 -8.22 -15.15
C LEU A 295 9.06 -8.31 -16.06
N SER A 296 8.92 -7.98 -17.35
CA SER A 296 10.03 -8.03 -18.31
C SER A 296 11.02 -6.86 -18.22
N ARG A 297 10.62 -5.73 -17.60
CA ARG A 297 11.42 -4.50 -17.53
C ARG A 297 12.01 -4.22 -16.16
N LEU A 298 11.49 -4.85 -15.11
CA LEU A 298 12.00 -4.67 -13.77
C LEU A 298 13.37 -5.32 -13.59
N SER A 299 14.17 -4.73 -12.70
CA SER A 299 15.37 -5.39 -12.22
C SER A 299 14.99 -6.66 -11.43
N PRO A 300 15.82 -7.71 -11.45
CA PRO A 300 15.59 -8.95 -10.71
C PRO A 300 15.18 -8.79 -9.24
N ILE A 301 15.73 -7.79 -8.53
CA ILE A 301 15.38 -7.49 -7.13
C ILE A 301 13.94 -6.98 -7.01
N GLN A 302 13.49 -6.16 -7.96
CA GLN A 302 12.15 -5.58 -7.99
C GLN A 302 11.12 -6.55 -8.58
N ALA A 303 11.55 -7.39 -9.53
CA ALA A 303 10.67 -8.32 -10.23
C ALA A 303 10.21 -9.47 -9.33
N GLY A 304 11.01 -9.87 -8.33
CA GLY A 304 10.69 -10.94 -7.39
C GLY A 304 9.36 -10.77 -6.65
N PRO A 305 9.17 -9.66 -5.89
CA PRO A 305 7.89 -9.39 -5.21
C PRO A 305 6.70 -9.33 -6.15
N LEU A 306 6.86 -8.75 -7.35
CA LEU A 306 5.79 -8.70 -8.34
C LEU A 306 5.40 -10.10 -8.79
N ALA A 307 6.39 -10.92 -9.16
CA ALA A 307 6.18 -12.27 -9.66
C ALA A 307 5.49 -13.17 -8.63
N LEU A 308 5.93 -13.10 -7.37
CA LEU A 308 5.27 -13.79 -6.26
C LEU A 308 3.83 -13.29 -6.07
N GLY A 309 3.61 -11.97 -6.11
CA GLY A 309 2.29 -11.37 -6.03
C GLY A 309 1.36 -11.84 -7.16
N THR A 310 1.88 -11.96 -8.39
CA THR A 310 1.15 -12.45 -9.55
C THR A 310 0.78 -13.93 -9.42
N LEU A 311 1.68 -14.76 -8.92
CA LEU A 311 1.43 -16.19 -8.71
C LEU A 311 0.39 -16.48 -7.61
N LYS A 312 0.20 -15.53 -6.68
CA LYS A 312 -0.87 -15.59 -5.66
C LYS A 312 -2.27 -15.27 -6.20
N LEU A 313 -2.38 -14.75 -7.43
CA LEU A 313 -3.66 -14.33 -8.01
C LEU A 313 -4.48 -15.52 -8.55
N GLN A 314 -5.67 -15.71 -7.97
CA GLN A 314 -6.59 -16.82 -8.29
C GLN A 314 -6.91 -16.93 -9.79
N HIS A 315 -7.10 -15.79 -10.47
CA HIS A 315 -7.56 -15.72 -11.86
C HIS A 315 -6.44 -15.33 -12.86
N CYS A 316 -5.17 -15.56 -12.52
CA CYS A 316 -4.05 -15.22 -13.40
C CYS A 316 -4.00 -16.13 -14.66
N PRO A 317 -3.84 -15.57 -15.88
CA PRO A 317 -3.60 -16.34 -17.09
C PRO A 317 -2.35 -17.22 -16.99
N GLN A 318 -2.39 -18.40 -17.61
CA GLN A 318 -1.30 -19.39 -17.51
C GLN A 318 0.03 -18.90 -18.11
N GLU A 319 -0.02 -18.11 -19.18
CA GLU A 319 1.16 -17.51 -19.81
C GLU A 319 1.88 -16.57 -18.83
N LEU A 320 1.12 -15.69 -18.17
CA LEU A 320 1.65 -14.77 -17.18
C LEU A 320 2.17 -15.50 -15.94
N ARG A 321 1.50 -16.57 -15.49
CA ARG A 321 2.03 -17.43 -14.41
C ARG A 321 3.37 -18.05 -14.79
N THR A 322 3.48 -18.55 -16.03
CA THR A 322 4.72 -19.17 -16.53
C THR A 322 5.85 -18.12 -16.56
N GLN A 323 5.56 -16.92 -17.04
CA GLN A 323 6.51 -15.80 -17.04
C GLN A 323 6.95 -15.41 -15.62
N ALA A 324 6.00 -15.20 -14.71
CA ALA A 324 6.28 -14.84 -13.32
C ALA A 324 7.12 -15.91 -12.61
N PHE A 325 6.78 -17.19 -12.82
CA PHE A 325 7.56 -18.29 -12.26
C PHE A 325 8.98 -18.35 -12.85
N GLY A 326 9.13 -18.13 -14.16
CA GLY A 326 10.44 -18.01 -14.81
C GLY A 326 11.31 -16.89 -14.21
N VAL A 327 10.72 -15.72 -13.95
CA VAL A 327 11.39 -14.58 -13.30
C VAL A 327 11.87 -14.95 -11.88
N LEU A 328 11.04 -15.65 -11.09
CA LEU A 328 11.44 -16.08 -9.74
C LEU A 328 12.58 -17.11 -9.75
N LEU A 329 12.58 -18.04 -10.71
CA LEU A 329 13.62 -19.07 -10.81
C LEU A 329 14.94 -18.56 -11.40
N GLN A 330 14.92 -17.38 -12.02
CA GLN A 330 16.04 -16.86 -12.78
C GLN A 330 17.34 -16.73 -11.97
N PRO A 331 17.36 -16.24 -10.72
CA PRO A 331 18.59 -16.18 -9.93
C PRO A 331 19.20 -17.55 -9.64
N LEU A 332 18.36 -18.57 -9.43
CA LEU A 332 18.80 -19.95 -9.22
C LEU A 332 19.37 -20.56 -10.50
N ALA A 333 18.71 -20.32 -11.64
CA ALA A 333 19.20 -20.76 -12.95
C ALA A 333 20.57 -20.15 -13.29
N CYS A 334 20.78 -18.86 -12.95
CA CYS A 334 22.08 -18.20 -13.11
C CYS A 334 23.18 -18.86 -12.26
N ILE A 335 22.90 -19.25 -11.01
CA ILE A 335 23.85 -19.95 -10.15
C ILE A 335 24.21 -21.32 -10.70
N LEU A 336 23.19 -22.11 -11.08
CA LEU A 336 23.40 -23.43 -11.67
C LEU A 336 24.26 -23.32 -12.94
N LYS A 337 23.94 -22.39 -13.84
CA LYS A 337 24.72 -22.17 -15.07
C LYS A 337 26.16 -21.69 -14.81
N ALA A 338 26.39 -20.93 -13.75
CA ALA A 338 27.74 -20.47 -13.38
C ALA A 338 28.62 -21.58 -12.79
N THR A 339 28.03 -22.68 -12.33
CA THR A 339 28.71 -23.75 -11.56
C THR A 339 28.74 -25.10 -12.29
N THR A 340 27.89 -25.32 -13.30
CA THR A 340 27.91 -26.56 -14.09
C THR A 340 29.08 -26.62 -15.11
N GLN A 341 29.59 -27.84 -15.37
CA GLN A 341 30.68 -28.09 -16.34
C GLN A 341 30.20 -28.41 -17.77
N ALA A 342 28.90 -28.63 -18.01
CA ALA A 342 28.36 -29.01 -19.31
C ALA A 342 27.01 -28.31 -19.60
N PRO A 343 26.67 -28.02 -20.87
CA PRO A 343 25.34 -27.56 -21.22
C PRO A 343 24.36 -28.71 -20.99
N GLY A 344 23.47 -28.56 -20.00
CA GLY A 344 22.37 -29.50 -19.78
C GLY A 344 21.37 -29.49 -20.94
N PRO A 345 20.41 -30.45 -20.97
CA PRO A 345 19.38 -30.50 -21.99
C PRO A 345 18.56 -29.20 -21.97
N PRO A 346 18.07 -28.71 -23.13
CA PRO A 346 17.25 -27.51 -23.17
C PRO A 346 15.92 -27.82 -22.48
N GLY A 347 15.71 -27.25 -21.30
CA GLY A 347 14.50 -27.45 -20.51
C GLY A 347 14.17 -26.20 -19.73
N LEU A 348 12.90 -25.74 -19.85
CA LEU A 348 12.12 -24.71 -19.11
C LEU A 348 12.78 -23.38 -18.66
N LEU A 349 14.09 -23.27 -18.61
CA LEU A 349 14.91 -22.23 -17.98
C LEU A 349 15.83 -21.49 -18.98
N ASP A 350 15.79 -21.88 -20.26
CA ASP A 350 16.64 -21.31 -21.33
C ASP A 350 16.02 -20.09 -22.03
N GLY A 351 14.90 -19.58 -21.51
CA GLY A 351 14.20 -18.44 -22.08
C GLY A 351 14.67 -17.10 -21.50
N THR A 352 15.00 -16.17 -22.39
CA THR A 352 14.91 -14.70 -22.26
C THR A 352 16.10 -13.85 -21.77
N VAL A 353 16.15 -12.67 -22.42
CA VAL A 353 17.04 -11.51 -22.35
C VAL A 353 17.41 -11.03 -20.93
N GLY A 354 16.65 -11.44 -19.90
CA GLY A 354 16.93 -11.10 -18.51
C GLY A 354 18.20 -11.73 -17.94
N SER A 355 18.74 -12.81 -18.54
CA SER A 355 19.88 -13.57 -17.99
C SER A 355 21.13 -12.70 -17.74
N LEU A 356 21.40 -11.70 -18.59
CA LEU A 356 22.53 -10.79 -18.40
C LEU A 356 22.34 -9.86 -17.19
N LEU A 357 21.16 -9.24 -17.04
CA LEU A 357 20.87 -8.31 -15.93
C LEU A 357 20.93 -9.00 -14.57
N THR A 358 20.48 -10.25 -14.47
CA THR A 358 20.56 -11.05 -13.23
C THR A 358 21.98 -11.45 -12.90
N VAL A 359 22.80 -11.78 -13.90
CA VAL A 359 24.23 -12.04 -13.71
C VAL A 359 24.96 -10.78 -13.26
N ASP A 360 24.65 -9.63 -13.86
CA ASP A 360 25.24 -8.34 -13.48
C ASP A 360 24.91 -7.98 -12.03
N ILE A 361 23.66 -8.15 -11.58
CA ILE A 361 23.26 -7.88 -10.19
C ILE A 361 23.89 -8.88 -9.20
N LEU A 362 23.90 -10.17 -9.53
CA LEU A 362 24.54 -11.20 -8.69
C LEU A 362 26.04 -10.94 -8.51
N LEU A 363 26.67 -10.30 -9.50
CA LEU A 363 28.09 -9.97 -9.48
C LEU A 363 28.38 -8.51 -9.07
N ALA A 364 27.36 -7.67 -8.91
CA ALA A 364 27.52 -6.24 -8.63
C ALA A 364 28.03 -5.96 -7.20
N SER A 365 27.50 -6.66 -6.19
CA SER A 365 27.94 -6.53 -4.81
C SER A 365 27.52 -7.71 -3.94
N LYS A 366 28.26 -7.93 -2.84
CA LYS A 366 27.91 -8.96 -1.84
C LYS A 366 26.51 -8.75 -1.27
N SER A 367 26.13 -7.53 -0.92
CA SER A 367 24.81 -7.24 -0.36
C SER A 367 23.66 -7.49 -1.34
N ALA A 368 23.84 -7.14 -2.62
CA ALA A 368 22.82 -7.38 -3.65
C ALA A 368 22.65 -8.87 -3.95
N CYS A 369 23.76 -9.61 -4.06
CA CYS A 369 23.74 -11.06 -4.25
C CYS A 369 23.06 -11.78 -3.08
N VAL A 370 23.48 -11.49 -1.85
CA VAL A 370 22.89 -12.05 -0.63
C VAL A 370 21.41 -11.71 -0.52
N GLY A 371 21.05 -10.44 -0.74
CA GLY A 371 19.66 -9.99 -0.70
C GLY A 371 18.77 -10.71 -1.70
N LEU A 372 19.21 -10.79 -2.97
CA LEU A 372 18.46 -11.45 -4.05
C LEU A 372 18.26 -12.94 -3.76
N LEU A 373 19.30 -13.66 -3.34
CA LEU A 373 19.18 -15.11 -3.08
C LEU A 373 18.30 -15.42 -1.88
N CYS A 374 18.49 -14.71 -0.76
CA CYS A 374 17.62 -14.90 0.41
C CYS A 374 16.16 -14.61 0.05
N GLN A 375 15.90 -13.56 -0.73
CA GLN A 375 14.57 -13.20 -1.16
C GLN A 375 13.95 -14.23 -2.10
N THR A 376 14.71 -14.71 -3.10
CA THR A 376 14.25 -15.75 -4.03
C THR A 376 13.88 -17.04 -3.29
N LEU A 377 14.72 -17.50 -2.35
CA LEU A 377 14.45 -18.70 -1.57
C LEU A 377 13.19 -18.55 -0.71
N ALA A 378 13.05 -17.43 0.01
CA ALA A 378 11.86 -17.14 0.82
C ALA A 378 10.57 -17.06 -0.03
N HIS A 379 10.63 -16.49 -1.24
CA HIS A 379 9.48 -16.43 -2.13
C HIS A 379 9.07 -17.82 -2.65
N LEU A 380 10.04 -18.70 -2.95
CA LEU A 380 9.77 -20.06 -3.40
C LEU A 380 9.20 -20.93 -2.27
N GLU A 381 9.71 -20.75 -1.05
CA GLU A 381 9.17 -21.35 0.16
C GLU A 381 7.68 -21.01 0.34
N GLU A 382 7.34 -19.72 0.28
CA GLU A 382 5.96 -19.27 0.41
C GLU A 382 5.07 -19.80 -0.73
N LEU A 383 5.61 -19.88 -1.96
CA LEU A 383 4.87 -20.36 -3.12
C LEU A 383 4.51 -21.84 -3.04
N GLN A 384 5.42 -22.68 -2.54
CA GLN A 384 5.20 -24.12 -2.41
C GLN A 384 4.00 -24.44 -1.50
N MET A 385 3.75 -23.60 -0.50
CA MET A 385 2.65 -23.76 0.46
C MET A 385 1.29 -23.33 -0.11
N LEU A 386 1.25 -22.71 -1.29
CA LEU A 386 0.01 -22.18 -1.87
C LEU A 386 -0.69 -23.21 -2.78
N PRO A 387 -2.04 -23.26 -2.78
CA PRO A 387 -2.80 -24.15 -3.65
C PRO A 387 -2.68 -23.79 -5.14
N GLN A 388 -2.21 -22.59 -5.45
CA GLN A 388 -2.02 -22.07 -6.81
C GLN A 388 -0.61 -22.36 -7.36
N CYS A 389 0.15 -23.22 -6.67
CA CYS A 389 1.50 -23.59 -7.04
C CYS A 389 1.56 -24.11 -8.50
N PRO A 390 2.52 -23.64 -9.32
CA PRO A 390 2.70 -24.13 -10.68
C PRO A 390 2.91 -25.65 -10.72
N SER A 391 2.15 -26.33 -11.58
CA SER A 391 2.32 -27.76 -11.86
C SER A 391 2.83 -27.97 -13.29
N PRO A 392 3.92 -28.74 -13.51
CA PRO A 392 4.68 -29.49 -12.51
C PRO A 392 5.66 -28.63 -11.70
N TRP A 393 5.80 -28.94 -10.40
CA TRP A 393 6.79 -28.30 -9.54
C TRP A 393 8.21 -28.82 -9.85
N PRO A 394 9.21 -27.95 -10.14
CA PRO A 394 10.54 -28.37 -10.58
C PRO A 394 11.43 -28.81 -9.41
N GLN A 395 10.96 -29.78 -8.62
CA GLN A 395 11.59 -30.27 -7.39
C GLN A 395 13.09 -30.55 -7.52
N VAL A 396 13.49 -31.30 -8.55
CA VAL A 396 14.89 -31.72 -8.76
C VAL A 396 15.81 -30.52 -8.99
N HIS A 397 15.40 -29.56 -9.81
CA HIS A 397 16.21 -28.39 -10.14
C HIS A 397 16.35 -27.43 -8.95
N LEU A 398 15.28 -27.30 -8.15
CA LEU A 398 15.29 -26.50 -6.92
C LEU A 398 16.23 -27.11 -5.86
N LEU A 399 16.18 -28.44 -5.72
CA LEU A 399 17.06 -29.18 -4.81
C LEU A 399 18.54 -29.01 -5.20
N GLN A 400 18.84 -29.17 -6.49
CA GLN A 400 20.19 -28.97 -7.02
C GLN A 400 20.68 -27.52 -6.84
N ALA A 401 19.81 -26.52 -7.03
CA ALA A 401 20.16 -25.12 -6.82
C ALA A 401 20.47 -24.83 -5.35
N ALA A 402 19.66 -25.34 -4.41
CA ALA A 402 19.89 -25.17 -2.98
C ALA A 402 21.21 -25.81 -2.53
N LEU A 403 21.50 -27.03 -2.98
CA LEU A 403 22.79 -27.71 -2.72
C LEU A 403 23.98 -26.92 -3.28
N THR A 404 23.85 -26.42 -4.52
CA THR A 404 24.89 -25.59 -5.14
C THR A 404 25.17 -24.32 -4.35
N ILE A 405 24.11 -23.65 -3.85
CA ILE A 405 24.24 -22.47 -2.98
C ILE A 405 24.97 -22.81 -1.68
N LEU A 406 24.64 -23.94 -1.05
CA LEU A 406 25.32 -24.39 0.17
C LEU A 406 26.80 -24.69 -0.08
N HIS A 407 27.14 -25.37 -1.18
CA HIS A 407 28.53 -25.60 -1.57
C HIS A 407 29.31 -24.30 -1.84
N LEU A 408 28.65 -23.29 -2.42
CA LEU A 408 29.25 -21.96 -2.59
C LEU A 408 29.47 -21.25 -1.25
N CYS A 409 28.54 -21.40 -0.30
CA CYS A 409 28.69 -20.82 1.05
C CYS A 409 29.78 -21.52 1.86
N ASP A 410 29.90 -22.84 1.75
CA ASP A 410 30.94 -23.66 2.39
C ASP A 410 32.33 -23.52 1.75
N GLY A 411 32.40 -22.93 0.55
CA GLY A 411 33.63 -22.87 -0.25
C GLY A 411 34.06 -24.22 -0.83
N SER A 412 33.18 -25.22 -0.85
CA SER A 412 33.44 -26.55 -1.42
C SER A 412 33.02 -26.68 -2.88
N ALA A 413 32.42 -25.64 -3.47
CA ALA A 413 32.11 -25.62 -4.89
C ALA A 413 33.39 -25.48 -5.72
N ASP A 414 33.55 -26.31 -6.75
CA ASP A 414 34.60 -26.18 -7.76
C ASP A 414 34.08 -25.34 -8.95
N PRO A 415 34.34 -24.02 -8.99
CA PRO A 415 33.79 -23.18 -10.04
C PRO A 415 34.44 -23.50 -11.39
N SER A 416 33.63 -23.92 -12.35
CA SER A 416 34.05 -24.13 -13.74
C SER A 416 34.21 -22.83 -14.54
N SER A 417 33.64 -21.72 -14.05
CA SER A 417 33.56 -20.43 -14.74
C SER A 417 34.10 -19.27 -13.89
N SER A 418 34.54 -18.19 -14.55
CA SER A 418 34.98 -16.96 -13.87
C SER A 418 33.85 -16.29 -13.06
N ALA A 419 32.60 -16.44 -13.49
CA ALA A 419 31.43 -16.02 -12.75
C ALA A 419 31.23 -16.88 -11.49
N GLY A 420 31.38 -18.20 -11.60
CA GLY A 420 31.34 -19.13 -10.46
C GLY A 420 32.42 -18.83 -9.42
N GLY A 421 33.64 -18.49 -9.85
CA GLY A 421 34.73 -18.11 -8.94
C GLY A 421 34.43 -16.84 -8.16
N ARG A 422 33.83 -15.84 -8.81
CA ARG A 422 33.38 -14.61 -8.13
C ARG A 422 32.24 -14.87 -7.16
N LEU A 423 31.28 -15.72 -7.53
CA LEU A 423 30.19 -16.12 -6.63
C LEU A 423 30.72 -16.85 -5.39
N CYS A 424 31.67 -17.77 -5.57
CA CYS A 424 32.33 -18.47 -4.45
C CYS A 424 33.05 -17.49 -3.51
N GLY A 425 33.80 -16.53 -4.05
CA GLY A 425 34.43 -15.47 -3.24
C GLY A 425 33.43 -14.52 -2.55
N THR A 426 32.25 -14.33 -3.14
CA THR A 426 31.20 -13.43 -2.60
C THR A 426 30.38 -14.10 -1.49
N LEU A 427 30.03 -15.37 -1.69
CA LEU A 427 29.13 -16.15 -0.84
C LEU A 427 29.87 -16.99 0.21
N GLY A 428 31.18 -17.22 0.05
CA GLY A 428 31.98 -17.96 1.03
C GLY A 428 31.80 -17.41 2.45
N GLY A 429 31.44 -18.29 3.38
CA GLY A 429 31.14 -17.96 4.78
C GLY A 429 29.85 -17.16 5.00
N CYS A 430 28.94 -17.08 4.02
CA CYS A 430 27.71 -16.31 4.16
C CYS A 430 26.60 -17.09 4.92
N VAL A 431 26.63 -17.00 6.24
CA VAL A 431 25.65 -17.64 7.15
C VAL A 431 24.20 -17.29 6.81
N ARG A 432 23.93 -16.05 6.36
CA ARG A 432 22.57 -15.61 5.99
C ARG A 432 22.00 -16.39 4.80
N VAL A 433 22.81 -16.59 3.76
CA VAL A 433 22.39 -17.33 2.55
C VAL A 433 22.34 -18.83 2.85
N GLN A 434 23.32 -19.34 3.61
CA GLN A 434 23.31 -20.72 4.08
C GLN A 434 22.03 -21.05 4.85
N ARG A 435 21.64 -20.22 5.83
CA ARG A 435 20.40 -20.40 6.59
C ARG A 435 19.16 -20.39 5.69
N ALA A 436 19.03 -19.40 4.80
CA ALA A 436 17.90 -19.34 3.88
C ALA A 436 17.82 -20.57 2.96
N ALA A 437 18.96 -21.13 2.53
CA ALA A 437 19.00 -22.34 1.72
C ALA A 437 18.62 -23.59 2.53
N LEU A 438 19.04 -23.68 3.80
CA LEU A 438 18.64 -24.77 4.70
C LEU A 438 17.14 -24.74 5.03
N ASP A 439 16.61 -23.56 5.35
CA ASP A 439 15.18 -23.37 5.62
C ASP A 439 14.34 -23.81 4.39
N PHE A 440 14.76 -23.41 3.19
CA PHE A 440 14.13 -23.84 1.93
C PHE A 440 14.27 -25.35 1.64
N LEU A 441 15.40 -25.99 1.98
CA LEU A 441 15.53 -27.44 1.89
C LEU A 441 14.53 -28.17 2.81
N GLY A 442 14.29 -27.60 3.99
CA GLY A 442 13.27 -28.09 4.93
C GLY A 442 11.87 -28.11 4.31
N THR A 443 11.51 -27.12 3.49
CA THR A 443 10.19 -27.12 2.82
C THR A 443 10.14 -28.06 1.62
N LEU A 444 11.27 -28.25 0.91
CA LEU A 444 11.37 -29.20 -0.19
C LEU A 444 11.28 -30.68 0.26
N SER A 445 11.54 -31.00 1.54
CA SER A 445 11.51 -32.38 2.04
C SER A 445 10.13 -33.05 1.97
N GLN A 446 9.07 -32.27 1.74
CA GLN A 446 7.71 -32.78 1.58
C GLN A 446 7.42 -33.35 0.18
N GLY A 447 8.35 -33.19 -0.78
CA GLY A 447 8.19 -33.63 -2.18
C GLY A 447 8.97 -34.89 -2.55
N THR A 448 8.49 -35.63 -3.56
CA THR A 448 9.17 -36.82 -4.09
C THR A 448 10.46 -36.42 -4.82
N SER A 449 11.62 -36.81 -4.32
CA SER A 449 12.94 -36.46 -4.86
C SER A 449 13.80 -37.71 -5.12
N PRO A 450 14.75 -37.68 -6.09
CA PRO A 450 15.69 -38.77 -6.33
C PRO A 450 16.53 -39.07 -5.09
N LEU A 451 16.76 -40.36 -4.81
CA LEU A 451 17.51 -40.82 -3.63
C LEU A 451 18.93 -40.25 -3.54
N GLU A 452 19.59 -40.05 -4.69
CA GLU A 452 20.96 -39.51 -4.76
C GLU A 452 21.06 -38.09 -4.20
N LEU A 453 20.15 -37.20 -4.61
CA LEU A 453 20.12 -35.82 -4.10
C LEU A 453 19.71 -35.76 -2.63
N VAL A 454 18.87 -36.69 -2.17
CA VAL A 454 18.49 -36.80 -0.75
C VAL A 454 19.71 -37.18 0.10
N LEU A 455 20.53 -38.13 -0.35
CA LEU A 455 21.77 -38.51 0.33
C LEU A 455 22.77 -37.34 0.38
N GLU A 456 22.86 -36.56 -0.69
CA GLU A 456 23.71 -35.37 -0.77
C GLU A 456 23.25 -34.26 0.20
N VAL A 457 21.93 -34.04 0.34
CA VAL A 457 21.37 -33.16 1.37
C VAL A 457 21.77 -33.60 2.78
N PHE A 458 21.64 -34.90 3.10
CA PHE A 458 22.06 -35.39 4.41
C PHE A 458 23.56 -35.21 4.67
N ALA A 459 24.40 -35.39 3.65
CA ALA A 459 25.84 -35.16 3.76
C ALA A 459 26.18 -33.69 4.07
N VAL A 460 25.50 -32.74 3.40
CA VAL A 460 25.68 -31.31 3.62
C VAL A 460 25.14 -30.89 5.01
N LEU A 461 24.00 -31.41 5.43
CA LEU A 461 23.45 -31.17 6.77
C LEU A 461 24.39 -31.67 7.87
N LEU A 462 24.92 -32.89 7.73
CA LEU A 462 25.88 -33.47 8.67
C LEU A 462 27.14 -32.61 8.78
N LYS A 463 27.71 -32.21 7.63
CA LYS A 463 28.86 -31.31 7.57
C LYS A 463 28.60 -29.94 8.21
N THR A 464 27.39 -29.42 8.05
CA THR A 464 26.98 -28.15 8.66
C THR A 464 26.91 -28.26 10.19
N LEU A 465 26.39 -29.38 10.71
CA LEU A 465 26.33 -29.68 12.15
C LEU A 465 27.71 -29.93 12.77
N GLU A 466 28.65 -30.48 12.00
CA GLU A 466 30.03 -30.74 12.43
C GLU A 466 30.93 -29.49 12.41
N SER A 467 30.52 -28.42 11.73
CA SER A 467 31.29 -27.17 11.63
C SER A 467 31.20 -26.33 12.92
N PRO A 468 32.32 -25.93 13.53
CA PRO A 468 32.34 -25.14 14.77
C PRO A 468 31.85 -23.69 14.61
N GLU A 469 31.66 -23.21 13.38
CA GLU A 469 31.19 -21.85 13.08
C GLU A 469 29.68 -21.77 12.75
N SER A 470 28.97 -22.90 12.69
CA SER A 470 27.52 -22.91 12.45
C SER A 470 26.77 -22.58 13.76
N SER A 471 25.80 -21.65 13.69
CA SER A 471 24.98 -21.33 14.85
C SER A 471 24.05 -22.51 15.16
N PRO A 472 23.86 -22.92 16.43
CA PRO A 472 23.11 -24.12 16.81
C PRO A 472 21.57 -24.02 16.61
N MET A 473 21.08 -23.01 15.89
CA MET A 473 19.68 -22.91 15.50
C MET A 473 19.49 -23.37 14.06
N VAL A 474 19.60 -24.68 13.83
CA VAL A 474 18.97 -25.37 12.71
C VAL A 474 17.77 -26.10 13.33
N PRO A 475 16.51 -25.83 12.93
CA PRO A 475 15.34 -26.52 13.47
C PRO A 475 15.29 -28.00 13.10
#